data_AF-A0A3A5AUM1-F1
#
_entry.id   AF-A0A3A5AUM1-F1
#
_cell.length_a   1.000
_cell.length_b   1.000
_cell.length_c   1.000
_cell.angle_alpha   90.00
_cell.angle_beta   90.00
_cell.angle_gamma   90.00
#
_symmetry.space_group_name_H-M   'P 1'
#
loop_
_entity.id
_entity.type
_entity.pdbx_description
1 polymer ?
#
loop_
_entity_poly.entity_id
_entity_poly.type
_entity_poly.pdbx_seq_one_letter_code
_entity_poly.pdbx_strand_id
1 'polypeptide(L)'
;MRPGGVMNSNVRGLVDQLSSKGVPLSRIPACIRDLGSIIAEEASLSIDEMSLEMESRGWENFELDEGTLILVLLFMTETLIESDPGRSLWFESPYSEPLLADN
;
A
#
# COMPACT_ATOMS: atom_id res chain seq x y z
N MET A 1 20.44 11.11 8.28
CA MET A 1 19.07 11.59 7.94
C MET A 1 18.09 10.94 8.90
N ARG A 2 17.15 11.68 9.50
CA ARG A 2 16.14 11.09 10.40
C ARG A 2 15.00 10.49 9.55
N PRO A 3 14.59 9.22 9.77
CA PRO A 3 13.53 8.55 9.00
C PRO A 3 12.19 9.30 8.99
N GLY A 4 11.86 10.04 10.05
CA GLY A 4 10.56 10.71 10.19
C GLY A 4 10.26 11.86 9.22
N GLY A 5 11.24 12.32 8.42
CA GLY A 5 11.00 13.36 7.41
C GLY A 5 10.31 12.84 6.14
N VAL A 6 10.60 11.60 5.74
CA VAL A 6 10.09 11.00 4.49
C VAL A 6 8.68 10.44 4.68
N MET A 7 8.40 9.82 5.82
CA MET A 7 7.06 9.33 6.12
C MET A 7 6.03 10.47 6.18
N ASN A 8 6.39 11.63 6.76
CA ASN A 8 5.47 12.77 6.81
C ASN A 8 5.13 13.28 5.39
N SER A 9 6.09 13.23 4.45
CA SER A 9 5.83 13.56 3.06
C SER A 9 4.97 12.53 2.33
N ASN A 10 5.15 11.23 2.59
CA ASN A 10 4.36 10.17 1.96
C ASN A 10 2.90 10.19 2.44
N VAL A 11 2.68 10.33 3.74
CA VAL A 11 1.33 10.45 4.32
C VAL A 11 0.61 11.70 3.79
N ARG A 12 1.31 12.84 3.74
CA ARG A 12 0.74 14.08 3.16
C ARG A 12 0.42 13.90 1.68
N GLY A 13 1.32 13.31 0.90
CA GLY A 13 1.11 13.03 -0.51
C GLY A 13 -0.10 12.14 -0.76
N LEU A 14 -0.25 11.08 0.04
CA LEU A 14 -1.41 10.18 -0.03
C LEU A 14 -2.72 10.91 0.31
N VAL A 15 -2.72 11.73 1.36
CA VAL A 15 -3.88 12.52 1.75
C VAL A 15 -4.26 13.52 0.65
N ASP A 16 -3.29 14.24 0.10
CA ASP A 16 -3.51 15.22 -0.97
C ASP A 16 -4.05 14.54 -2.24
N GLN A 17 -3.54 13.36 -2.59
CA GLN A 17 -3.98 12.62 -3.77
C GLN A 17 -5.38 12.01 -3.61
N LEU A 18 -5.69 11.43 -2.46
CA LEU A 18 -7.05 10.92 -2.20
C LEU A 18 -8.06 12.07 -2.13
N SER A 19 -7.66 13.21 -1.55
CA SER A 19 -8.51 14.40 -1.50
C SER A 19 -8.77 14.99 -2.89
N SER A 20 -7.78 14.99 -3.78
CA SER A 20 -7.96 15.50 -5.15
C SER A 20 -8.88 14.61 -5.99
N LYS A 21 -8.99 13.33 -5.65
CA LYS A 21 -9.97 12.37 -6.19
C LYS A 21 -11.36 12.48 -5.55
N GLY A 22 -11.58 13.45 -4.66
CA GLY A 22 -12.87 13.68 -4.02
C GLY A 22 -13.15 12.81 -2.80
N VAL A 23 -12.16 12.05 -2.29
CA VAL A 23 -12.30 11.32 -1.03
C VAL A 23 -12.28 12.32 0.12
N PRO A 24 -13.36 12.44 0.94
CA PRO A 24 -13.34 13.32 2.10
C PRO A 24 -12.27 12.90 3.10
N LEU A 25 -11.59 13.86 3.74
CA LEU A 25 -10.54 13.59 4.73
C LEU A 25 -10.99 12.59 5.83
N SER A 26 -12.24 12.67 6.27
CA SER A 26 -12.84 11.77 7.26
C SER A 26 -13.03 10.32 6.78
N ARG A 27 -13.04 10.12 5.45
CA ARG A 27 -13.22 8.82 4.80
C ARG A 27 -11.90 8.21 4.32
N ILE A 28 -10.81 8.99 4.23
CA ILE A 28 -9.49 8.50 3.80
C ILE A 28 -9.03 7.24 4.55
N PRO A 29 -9.15 7.13 5.89
CA PRO A 29 -8.73 5.90 6.58
C PRO A 29 -9.51 4.66 6.15
N ALA A 30 -10.80 4.80 5.82
CA ALA A 30 -11.61 3.70 5.29
C ALA A 30 -11.18 3.36 3.86
N CYS A 31 -10.92 4.37 3.02
CA CYS A 31 -10.44 4.18 1.65
C CYS A 31 -9.13 3.40 1.61
N ILE A 32 -8.17 3.78 2.45
CA ILE A 32 -6.86 3.11 2.54
C ILE A 32 -7.05 1.67 3.03
N ARG A 33 -7.93 1.43 4.01
CA ARG A 33 -8.22 0.09 4.51
C ARG A 33 -8.80 -0.82 3.42
N ASP A 34 -9.79 -0.32 2.69
CA ASP A 34 -10.48 -1.12 1.67
C ASP A 34 -9.51 -1.47 0.53
N LEU A 35 -8.75 -0.49 0.05
CA LEU A 35 -7.74 -0.70 -0.97
C LEU A 35 -6.60 -1.62 -0.48
N GLY A 36 -6.13 -1.43 0.75
CA GLY A 36 -5.14 -2.31 1.36
C GLY A 36 -5.65 -3.74 1.52
N SER A 37 -6.95 -3.93 1.77
CA SER A 37 -7.56 -5.26 1.82
C SER A 37 -7.60 -5.92 0.45
N ILE A 38 -7.96 -5.18 -0.61
CA ILE A 38 -7.91 -5.68 -2.00
C ILE A 38 -6.50 -6.15 -2.35
N ILE A 39 -5.49 -5.33 -2.06
CA ILE A 39 -4.07 -5.64 -2.32
C ILE A 39 -3.63 -6.90 -1.55
N ALA A 40 -4.07 -7.05 -0.30
CA ALA A 40 -3.72 -8.19 0.54
C ALA A 40 -4.43 -9.49 0.13
N GLU A 41 -5.65 -9.38 -0.41
CA GLU A 41 -6.46 -10.52 -0.86
C GLU A 41 -6.01 -11.04 -2.22
N GLU A 42 -5.75 -10.16 -3.19
CA GLU A 42 -5.31 -10.54 -4.54
C GLU A 42 -4.35 -9.51 -5.13
N ALA A 43 -3.05 -9.74 -4.93
CA ALA A 43 -2.00 -8.84 -5.40
C ALA A 43 -1.79 -8.87 -6.92
N SER A 44 -2.40 -9.81 -7.64
CA SER A 44 -2.27 -9.91 -9.11
C SER A 44 -3.28 -9.07 -9.89
N LEU A 45 -4.24 -8.43 -9.22
CA LEU A 45 -5.20 -7.54 -9.88
C LEU A 45 -4.50 -6.39 -10.59
N SER A 46 -5.00 -6.06 -11.78
CA SER A 46 -4.66 -4.81 -12.45
C SER A 46 -5.27 -3.61 -11.74
N ILE A 47 -4.76 -2.41 -12.03
CA ILE A 47 -5.28 -1.14 -11.47
C ILE A 47 -6.76 -0.95 -11.81
N ASP A 48 -7.17 -1.33 -13.02
CA ASP A 48 -8.57 -1.23 -13.45
C ASP A 48 -9.47 -2.18 -12.65
N GLU A 49 -9.02 -3.42 -12.40
CA GLU A 49 -9.75 -4.38 -11.57
C GLU A 49 -9.83 -3.93 -10.12
N MET A 50 -8.75 -3.37 -9.57
CA MET A 50 -8.77 -2.79 -8.22
C MET A 50 -9.74 -1.59 -8.12
N SER A 51 -9.85 -0.78 -9.17
CA SER A 51 -10.82 0.32 -9.24
C SER A 51 -12.25 -0.21 -9.21
N LEU A 52 -12.55 -1.25 -10.01
CA LEU A 52 -13.86 -1.91 -10.01
C LEU A 52 -14.20 -2.53 -8.64
N GLU A 53 -13.23 -3.11 -7.95
CA GLU A 53 -13.42 -3.63 -6.60
C GLU A 53 -13.64 -2.53 -5.56
N MET A 54 -13.02 -1.36 -5.73
CA MET A 54 -13.31 -0.20 -4.89
C MET A 54 -14.75 0.30 -5.12
N GLU A 55 -15.22 0.34 -6.37
CA GLU A 55 -16.61 0.66 -6.69
C GLU A 55 -17.60 -0.35 -6.08
N SER A 56 -17.27 -1.66 -6.14
CA SER A 56 -18.08 -2.72 -5.52
C SER A 56 -18.24 -2.53 -4.00
N ARG A 57 -17.26 -1.88 -3.36
CA ARG A 57 -17.24 -1.51 -1.93
C ARG A 57 -17.88 -0.15 -1.61
N GLY A 58 -18.46 0.52 -2.61
CA GLY A 58 -19.18 1.80 -2.45
C GLY A 58 -18.32 3.05 -2.59
N TRP A 59 -17.14 2.94 -3.22
CA TRP A 59 -16.34 4.08 -3.67
C TRP A 59 -16.71 4.44 -5.11
N GLU A 60 -17.86 5.10 -5.28
CA GLU A 60 -18.40 5.44 -6.60
C GLU A 60 -17.42 6.28 -7.44
N ASN A 61 -17.19 5.87 -8.70
CA ASN A 61 -16.26 6.50 -9.65
C ASN A 61 -14.83 6.61 -9.11
N PHE A 62 -14.39 5.66 -8.28
CA PHE A 62 -13.03 5.65 -7.76
C PHE A 62 -12.06 5.15 -8.84
N GLU A 63 -11.33 6.09 -9.44
CA GLU A 63 -10.26 5.78 -10.37
C GLU A 63 -8.94 5.64 -9.62
N LEU A 64 -8.46 4.41 -9.45
CA LEU A 64 -7.13 4.16 -8.94
C LEU A 64 -6.11 4.50 -10.03
N ASP A 65 -5.05 5.23 -9.65
CA ASP A 65 -3.89 5.44 -10.52
C ASP A 65 -2.63 4.87 -9.87
N GLU A 66 -1.59 4.71 -10.68
CA GLU A 66 -0.31 4.14 -10.25
C GLU A 66 0.31 4.93 -9.09
N GLY A 67 0.20 6.26 -9.09
CA GLY A 67 0.73 7.10 -8.00
C GLY A 67 0.02 6.85 -6.66
N THR A 68 -1.30 6.68 -6.71
CA THR A 68 -2.11 6.38 -5.51
C THR A 68 -1.75 5.01 -4.97
N LEU A 69 -1.63 4.03 -5.85
CA LEU A 69 -1.24 2.67 -5.49
C LEU A 69 0.15 2.64 -4.83
N ILE A 70 1.13 3.32 -5.41
CA ILE A 70 2.49 3.42 -4.84
C ILE A 70 2.45 4.06 -3.45
N LEU A 71 1.72 5.16 -3.27
CA LEU A 71 1.63 5.84 -1.98
C LEU A 71 0.95 4.97 -0.90
N VAL A 72 -0.06 4.18 -1.28
CA VAL A 72 -0.70 3.21 -0.39
C VAL A 72 0.24 2.07 -0.02
N LEU A 73 0.97 1.51 -0.98
CA LEU A 73 1.98 0.47 -0.74
C LEU A 73 3.10 0.96 0.18
N LEU A 74 3.60 2.19 -0.04
CA LEU A 74 4.60 2.82 0.83
C LEU A 74 4.05 3.01 2.24
N PHE A 75 2.84 3.55 2.37
CA PHE A 75 2.18 3.71 3.67
C PHE A 75 2.04 2.39 4.42
N MET A 76 1.59 1.33 3.75
CA MET A 76 1.47 0.00 4.37
C MET A 76 2.82 -0.59 4.75
N THR A 77 3.81 -0.50 3.86
CA THR A 77 5.17 -1.01 4.11
C THR A 77 5.80 -0.32 5.31
N GLU A 78 5.71 1.01 5.38
CA GLU A 78 6.22 1.77 6.51
C GLU A 78 5.47 1.43 7.82
N THR A 79 4.15 1.31 7.77
CA THR A 79 3.33 0.91 8.94
C THR A 79 3.71 -0.48 9.44
N LEU A 80 3.97 -1.43 8.55
CA LEU A 80 4.40 -2.78 8.88
C LEU A 80 5.81 -2.81 9.50
N ILE A 81 6.76 -2.03 8.96
CA ILE A 81 8.12 -1.91 9.48
C ILE A 81 8.11 -1.33 10.90
N GLU A 82 7.27 -0.33 11.16
CA GLU A 82 7.18 0.29 12.50
C GLU A 82 6.50 -0.60 13.54
N SER A 83 5.57 -1.47 13.10
CA SER A 83 4.81 -2.33 14.02
C SER A 83 5.52 -3.63 14.40
N ASP A 84 6.53 -4.06 13.63
CA ASP A 84 7.40 -5.19 14.01
C ASP A 84 8.81 -5.08 13.40
N PRO A 85 9.77 -4.42 14.10
CA PRO A 85 11.12 -4.22 13.58
C PRO A 85 11.93 -5.52 13.40
N GLY A 86 11.39 -6.69 13.83
CA GLY A 86 12.03 -7.99 13.74
C GLY A 86 11.46 -8.92 12.67
N ARG A 87 10.35 -8.58 12.01
CA ARG A 87 9.77 -9.43 10.95
C ARG A 87 10.35 -9.06 9.59
N SER A 88 11.10 -10.00 9.02
CA SER A 88 11.46 -10.00 7.60
C SER A 88 10.18 -9.86 6.78
N LEU A 89 10.05 -8.74 6.06
CA LEU A 89 8.92 -8.50 5.17
C LEU A 89 8.88 -9.62 4.14
N TRP A 90 7.66 -10.04 3.80
CA TRP A 90 7.30 -11.20 2.99
C TRP A 90 7.79 -11.17 1.52
N PHE A 91 8.80 -10.37 1.23
CA PHE A 91 9.67 -10.43 0.06
C PHE A 91 10.90 -11.31 0.32
N GLU A 92 10.77 -12.39 1.10
CA GLU A 92 11.78 -13.45 1.03
C GLU A 92 11.77 -13.99 -0.40
N SER A 93 12.76 -13.52 -1.16
CA SER A 93 13.07 -13.94 -2.51
C SER A 93 12.97 -15.47 -2.62
N PRO A 94 12.30 -16.02 -3.66
CA PRO A 94 12.34 -17.46 -3.90
C PRO A 94 13.75 -17.98 -4.23
N TYR A 95 14.73 -17.07 -4.38
CA TYR A 95 16.14 -17.38 -4.51
C TYR A 95 16.87 -17.29 -3.16
N SER A 96 16.44 -18.11 -2.19
CA SER A 96 17.37 -18.57 -1.16
C SER A 96 17.97 -19.88 -1.67
N GLU A 97 18.97 -19.78 -2.55
CA GLU A 97 19.79 -20.95 -2.89
C GLU A 97 20.43 -21.49 -1.60
N PRO A 98 20.36 -22.80 -1.34
CA PRO A 98 21.06 -23.36 -0.20
C PRO A 98 22.56 -23.19 -0.43
N LEU A 99 23.23 -22.50 0.50
CA LEU A 99 24.68 -22.58 0.66
C LEU A 99 25.01 -24.07 0.90
N LEU A 100 25.32 -24.79 -0.17
CA LEU A 100 25.93 -26.10 -0.09
C LEU A 100 27.25 -25.92 0.63
N ALA A 101 27.26 -26.39 1.88
CA ALA A 101 28.44 -26.47 2.71
C ALA A 101 29.52 -27.25 1.96
N ASP A 102 30.70 -26.64 1.90
CA ASP A 102 31.95 -27.30 1.55
C ASP A 102 32.12 -28.58 2.39
N ASN A 103 32.40 -29.70 1.72
CA ASN A 103 33.05 -30.88 2.28
C ASN A 103 34.37 -31.10 1.55
#